data_AF-A0A538GPZ7-F1
#
_entry.id   AF-A0A538GPZ7-F1
#
_cell.length_a   1.000
_cell.length_b   1.000
_cell.length_c   1.000
_cell.angle_alpha   90.00
_cell.angle_beta   90.00
_cell.angle_gamma   90.00
#
_symmetry.space_group_name_H-M   'P 1'
#
loop_
_entity.id
_entity.type
_entity.pdbx_description
1 polymer ?
#
loop_
_entity_poly.entity_id
_entity_poly.type
_entity_poly.pdbx_seq_one_letter_code
_entity_poly.pdbx_strand_id
1 'polypeptide(L)' 'MEENRSFDSFFGTYPHADGIPMRHGVPTVCVPNGVGQCVKPFLEPNGADDSGGAHGPLAAKEDVDGGRMDGFVRITDRA' A
#
# COMPACT_ATOMS: atom_id res chain seq x y z
N MET A 1 -2.74 18.09 10.29
CA MET A 1 -2.43 17.46 8.99
C MET A 1 -1.67 16.21 9.35
N GLU A 2 -2.18 15.05 8.94
CA GLU A 2 -1.53 13.76 9.20
C GLU A 2 -0.37 13.58 8.21
N GLU A 3 0.76 13.07 8.68
CA GLU A 3 1.95 12.77 7.88
C GLU A 3 2.00 11.26 7.56
N ASN A 4 2.77 10.87 6.54
CA ASN A 4 3.16 9.47 6.27
C ASN A 4 2.02 8.49 5.97
N ARG A 5 0.87 8.99 5.49
CA ARG A 5 -0.27 8.16 5.06
C ARG A 5 -0.65 8.48 3.62
N SER A 6 -0.83 7.43 2.81
CA SER A 6 -1.32 7.59 1.45
C SER A 6 -2.83 7.82 1.43
N PHE A 7 -3.35 8.28 0.29
CA PHE A 7 -4.80 8.36 0.08
C PHE A 7 -5.46 7.00 0.33
N ASP A 8 -4.89 5.91 -0.17
CA ASP A 8 -5.47 4.57 -0.03
C ASP A 8 -5.48 4.06 1.42
N SER A 9 -4.52 4.48 2.25
CA SER A 9 -4.51 4.17 3.69
C SER A 9 -5.73 4.73 4.42
N PHE A 10 -6.22 5.91 4.03
CA PHE A 10 -7.36 6.55 4.69
C PHE A 10 -8.69 6.33 3.97
N PHE A 11 -8.66 6.42 2.64
CA PHE A 11 -9.84 6.55 1.80
C PHE A 11 -9.91 5.53 0.68
N GLY A 12 -8.96 4.59 0.59
CA GLY A 12 -8.89 3.61 -0.49
C GLY A 12 -10.11 2.69 -0.58
N THR A 13 -10.89 2.58 0.49
CA THR A 13 -12.16 1.83 0.53
C THR A 13 -13.40 2.72 0.72
N TYR A 14 -13.22 4.05 0.71
CA TYR A 14 -14.32 4.99 0.91
C TYR A 14 -15.27 4.96 -0.29
N PRO A 15 -16.60 5.07 -0.09
CA PRO A 15 -17.56 5.07 -1.19
C PRO A 15 -17.24 6.14 -2.23
N HIS A 16 -17.24 5.75 -3.51
CA HIS A 16 -16.95 6.60 -4.67
C HIS A 16 -15.50 7.11 -4.82
N ALA A 17 -14.56 6.61 -4.01
CA ALA A 17 -13.14 6.80 -4.31
C ALA A 17 -12.73 5.97 -5.53
N ASP A 18 -11.79 6.47 -6.35
CA ASP A 18 -11.13 5.65 -7.36
C ASP A 18 -10.37 4.49 -6.67
N GLY A 19 -9.60 4.83 -5.63
CA GLY A 19 -9.16 3.97 -4.54
C GLY A 19 -8.58 2.60 -4.92
N ILE A 20 -8.73 1.66 -4.00
CA ILE A 20 -8.29 0.27 -4.18
C ILE A 20 -9.34 -0.45 -5.02
N PRO A 21 -8.95 -1.18 -6.09
CA PRO A 21 -9.88 -2.02 -6.82
C PRO A 21 -10.46 -3.15 -5.94
N MET A 22 -11.79 -3.16 -5.79
CA MET A 22 -12.53 -4.10 -4.94
C MET A 22 -13.54 -4.92 -5.74
N ARG A 23 -13.73 -6.18 -5.35
CA ARG A 23 -14.87 -7.03 -5.79
C ARG A 23 -15.46 -7.72 -4.56
N HIS A 24 -16.75 -7.49 -4.32
CA HIS A 24 -17.49 -8.06 -3.18
C HIS A 24 -16.80 -7.79 -1.82
N GLY A 25 -16.27 -6.59 -1.63
CA GLY A 25 -15.57 -6.20 -0.40
C GLY A 25 -14.15 -6.77 -0.25
N VAL A 26 -13.61 -7.42 -1.29
CA VAL A 26 -12.25 -7.99 -1.28
C VAL A 26 -11.37 -7.28 -2.32
N PRO A 27 -10.13 -6.88 -1.97
CA PRO A 27 -9.18 -6.33 -2.94
C PRO A 27 -8.88 -7.33 -4.07
N THR A 28 -8.90 -6.83 -5.31
CA THR A 28 -8.61 -7.62 -6.51
C THR A 28 -7.17 -7.54 -6.95
N VAL A 29 -6.38 -6.65 -6.36
CA VAL A 29 -4.96 -6.44 -6.65
C VAL A 29 -4.09 -6.92 -5.50
N CYS A 30 -2.82 -7.23 -5.78
CA CYS A 30 -1.81 -7.54 -4.78
C CYS A 30 -0.40 -7.20 -5.27
N VAL A 31 0.50 -6.96 -4.32
CA VAL A 31 1.93 -6.68 -4.57
C VAL A 31 2.74 -7.96 -4.33
N PRO A 32 3.61 -8.39 -5.27
CA PRO A 32 4.46 -9.57 -5.08
C PRO A 32 5.36 -9.45 -3.84
N ASN A 33 5.51 -10.53 -3.07
CA ASN A 33 6.34 -10.52 -1.85
C ASN A 33 7.74 -11.11 -2.03
N GLY A 34 8.11 -11.50 -3.26
CA GLY A 34 9.44 -12.04 -3.58
C GLY A 34 9.67 -13.52 -3.25
N VAL A 35 8.76 -14.18 -2.52
CA VAL A 35 8.87 -15.63 -2.16
C VAL A 35 7.79 -16.49 -2.82
N GLY A 36 7.23 -16.02 -3.94
CA GLY A 36 6.22 -16.74 -4.72
C GLY A 36 4.77 -16.48 -4.27
N GLN A 37 4.54 -15.51 -3.38
CA GLN A 37 3.19 -15.07 -2.99
C GLN A 37 3.04 -13.56 -3.24
N CYS A 38 1.89 -13.00 -2.86
CA CYS A 38 1.64 -11.56 -2.90
C CYS A 38 0.85 -11.08 -1.67
N VAL A 39 1.01 -9.80 -1.34
CA VAL A 39 0.30 -9.12 -0.26
C VAL A 39 -0.83 -8.30 -0.86
N LYS A 40 -2.07 -8.60 -0.46
CA LYS A 40 -3.24 -7.77 -0.76
C LYS A 40 -3.31 -6.62 0.22
N PRO A 41 -3.92 -5.47 -0.14
CA PRO A 41 -4.34 -4.49 0.85
C PRO A 41 -5.19 -5.14 1.95
N PHE A 42 -5.03 -4.68 3.19
CA PHE A 42 -5.67 -5.26 4.36
C PHE A 42 -6.05 -4.18 5.37
N LEU A 43 -7.08 -4.46 6.15
CA LEU A 43 -7.44 -3.61 7.28
C LEU A 43 -6.45 -3.87 8.40
N GLU A 44 -5.78 -2.82 8.87
CA GLU A 44 -4.98 -2.84 10.09
C GLU A 44 -5.82 -2.34 11.27
N PRO A 45 -6.44 -3.22 12.07
CA PRO A 45 -7.47 -2.84 13.05
C PRO A 45 -6.92 -2.11 14.26
N ASN A 46 -5.61 -2.26 14.54
CA ASN A 46 -4.97 -1.72 15.73
C ASN A 46 -4.17 -0.44 15.46
N GLY A 47 -4.32 0.15 14.26
CA GLY A 47 -3.58 1.35 13.86
C GLY A 47 -2.05 1.18 13.90
N ALA A 48 -1.55 -0.05 13.75
CA ALA A 48 -0.16 -0.39 14.00
C ALA A 48 0.80 0.29 12.99
N ASP A 49 1.85 0.91 13.54
CA ASP A 49 2.87 1.74 12.88
C ASP A 49 2.32 2.98 12.15
N ASP A 50 1.93 3.99 12.94
CA ASP A 50 1.75 5.35 12.44
C ASP A 50 3.06 6.01 11.97
N SER A 51 4.18 5.32 12.18
CA SER A 51 5.52 5.63 11.66
C SER A 51 5.55 5.68 10.13
N GLY A 52 4.61 4.98 9.46
CA GLY A 52 4.65 4.77 8.01
C GLY A 52 5.84 3.91 7.55
N GLY A 53 6.01 3.80 6.23
CA GLY A 53 7.19 3.20 5.61
C GLY A 53 8.21 4.26 5.16
N ALA A 54 9.27 3.83 4.47
CA ALA A 54 10.19 4.76 3.82
C ALA A 54 9.44 5.72 2.88
N HIS A 55 9.59 7.02 3.07
CA HIS A 55 8.72 8.04 2.47
C HIS A 55 9.51 9.16 1.77
N GLY A 56 10.77 8.88 1.38
CA GLY A 56 11.60 9.78 0.59
C GLY A 56 11.38 9.63 -0.93
N PRO A 57 11.94 10.53 -1.76
CA PRO A 57 11.75 10.48 -3.22
C PRO A 57 12.23 9.18 -3.89
N LEU A 58 13.29 8.57 -3.36
CA LEU A 58 13.79 7.28 -3.86
C LEU A 58 12.82 6.15 -3.55
N ALA A 59 12.29 6.09 -2.32
CA ALA A 59 11.27 5.11 -1.93
C ALA A 59 10.02 5.25 -2.81
N ALA A 60 9.53 6.48 -3.02
CA ALA A 60 8.40 6.74 -3.91
C ALA A 60 8.64 6.28 -5.36
N LYS A 61 9.87 6.44 -5.87
CA LYS A 61 10.22 5.97 -7.22
C LYS A 61 10.17 4.44 -7.31
N GLU A 62 10.70 3.75 -6.31
CA GLU A 62 10.69 2.29 -6.25
C GLU A 62 9.26 1.75 -6.08
N ASP A 63 8.44 2.36 -5.22
CA ASP A 63 7.03 2.02 -5.03
C ASP A 63 6.22 2.04 -6.34
N VAL A 64 6.41 3.11 -7.11
CA VAL A 64 5.71 3.33 -8.38
C VAL A 64 6.15 2.32 -9.44
N ASP A 65 7.38 1.80 -9.38
CA ASP A 65 7.96 0.82 -10.32
C ASP A 65 7.60 1.10 -11.79
N GLY A 66 7.93 2.30 -12.27
CA GLY A 66 7.64 2.70 -13.66
C GLY A 66 6.15 2.73 -14.02
N GLY A 67 5.26 2.88 -13.04
CA GLY A 67 3.81 2.90 -13.20
C GLY A 67 3.13 1.55 -12.94
N ARG A 68 3.88 0.51 -12.59
CA ARG A 68 3.34 -0.82 -12.27
C ARG A 68 2.72 -0.88 -10.88
N MET A 69 3.14 0.01 -9.97
CA MET A 69 2.63 0.10 -8.61
C MET A 69 2.82 -1.21 -7.81
N ASP A 70 3.92 -1.94 -8.05
CA ASP A 70 4.22 -3.23 -7.41
C ASP A 70 5.53 -3.21 -6.58
N GLY A 71 6.10 -2.04 -6.33
CA GLY A 71 7.34 -1.87 -5.55
C GLY A 71 7.19 -1.88 -4.03
N PHE A 72 5.96 -1.66 -3.53
CA PHE A 72 5.68 -1.36 -2.11
C PHE A 72 6.25 -2.34 -1.09
N VAL A 73 6.27 -3.64 -1.38
CA VAL A 73 6.79 -4.67 -0.45
C VAL A 73 8.32 -4.80 -0.54
N ARG A 74 8.95 -4.37 -1.64
CA ARG A 74 10.41 -4.47 -1.80
C ARG A 74 11.17 -3.48 -0.92
N ILE A 75 10.54 -2.34 -0.63
CA ILE A 75 11.14 -1.25 0.15
C ILE A 75 10.58 -1.15 1.57
N THR A 76 9.76 -2.11 2.00
CA THR A 76 9.35 -2.19 3.41
C THR A 76 10.53 -2.71 4.22
N ASP A 77 11.27 -1.80 4.85
CA ASP A 77 12.30 -2.14 5.82
C ASP A 77 11.65 -2.77 7.06
N ARG A 78 11.62 -4.11 7.10
CA ARG A 78 11.71 -4.85 8.36
C ARG A 78 12.79 -5.93 8.19
N ALA A 79 14.00 -5.58 8.60
CA ALA A 79 14.93 -6.56 9.17
C ALA A 79 14.45 -6.92 10.59
#